data_AF-A0A259SI97-F1
#
_entry.id   AF-A0A259SI97-F1
#
_cell.length_a   1.000
_cell.length_b   1.000
_cell.length_c   1.000
_cell.angle_alpha   90.00
_cell.angle_beta   90.00
_cell.angle_gamma   90.00
#
_symmetry.space_group_name_H-M   'P 1'
#
loop_
_entity.id
_entity.type
_entity.pdbx_description
1 polymer ?
#
loop_
_entity_poly.entity_id
_entity_poly.type
_entity_poly.pdbx_seq_one_letter_code
_entity_poly.pdbx_strand_id
1 'polypeptide(L)'
;MAYGNSWPTSASTGPMKTVDGLAQCFAHSPAGAAMAAVGATQAVRAADTATAQKILGSRYVQNEGLVKASAGIAKTYAAQPPQSRQWARTMGFKVLSYTDAQAQILLVENWPQRGQYTGFTVTLRWVDADWKILLEPSGQLSSTPDITVDPNGFTPWEAAG
;
A
#
# COMPACT_ATOMS: atom_id res chain seq x y z
N MET A 1 -10.66 11.08 23.30
CA MET A 1 -11.19 10.31 22.16
C MET A 1 -10.03 10.08 21.19
N ALA A 2 -9.35 8.94 21.31
CA ALA A 2 -8.25 8.58 20.43
C ALA A 2 -8.81 7.76 19.27
N TYR A 3 -8.66 8.25 18.04
CA TYR A 3 -8.97 7.49 16.84
C TYR A 3 -7.91 6.38 16.72
N GLY A 4 -8.22 5.20 17.22
CA GLY A 4 -7.40 4.01 17.10
C GLY A 4 -7.37 3.58 15.63
N ASN A 5 -6.29 3.91 14.94
CA ASN A 5 -5.95 3.28 13.67
C ASN A 5 -5.62 1.81 13.97
N SER A 6 -6.59 0.92 13.77
CA SER A 6 -6.39 -0.53 13.83
C SER A 6 -5.49 -0.93 12.67
N TRP A 7 -4.20 -1.08 12.98
CA TRP A 7 -3.23 -1.65 12.06
C TRP A 7 -3.57 -3.13 11.81
N PRO A 8 -3.52 -3.61 10.56
CA PRO A 8 -3.48 -5.05 10.34
C PRO A 8 -2.24 -5.58 11.06
N THR A 9 -2.43 -6.48 12.02
CA THR A 9 -1.34 -7.14 12.73
C THR A 9 -1.49 -8.64 12.48
N SER A 10 -0.78 -9.15 11.48
CA SER A 10 -0.46 -10.57 11.50
C SER A 10 0.59 -10.76 12.59
N ALA A 11 0.28 -11.55 13.63
CA ALA A 11 1.16 -11.81 14.77
C ALA A 11 2.52 -12.42 14.35
N SER A 12 2.66 -12.95 13.14
CA SER A 12 3.93 -13.46 12.60
C SER A 12 4.58 -12.59 11.51
N THR A 13 3.95 -11.48 11.09
CA THR A 13 4.41 -10.71 9.92
C THR A 13 4.19 -9.20 10.01
N GLY A 14 3.83 -8.69 11.19
CA GLY A 14 3.81 -7.25 11.45
C GLY A 14 5.17 -6.59 11.22
N PRO A 15 5.22 -5.26 11.01
CA PRO A 15 6.48 -4.55 10.86
C PRO A 15 7.35 -4.74 12.10
N MET A 16 8.62 -5.11 11.89
CA MET A 16 9.54 -5.37 13.01
C MET A 16 9.88 -4.09 13.78
N LYS A 17 9.65 -2.90 13.18
CA LYS A 17 9.87 -1.60 13.81
C LYS A 17 8.94 -0.53 13.23
N THR A 18 8.64 0.50 14.02
CA THR A 18 8.05 1.77 13.54
C THR A 18 9.10 2.87 13.65
N VAL A 19 9.37 3.58 12.55
CA VAL A 19 10.28 4.74 12.51
C VAL A 19 9.49 5.92 11.97
N ASP A 20 9.49 7.04 12.69
CA ASP A 20 8.71 8.25 12.38
C ASP A 20 7.19 7.99 12.18
N GLY A 21 6.63 7.06 12.95
CA GLY A 21 5.21 6.68 12.82
C GLY A 21 4.91 5.79 11.61
N LEU A 22 5.92 5.42 10.82
CA LEU A 22 5.78 4.56 9.65
C LEU A 22 6.36 3.17 9.94
N ALA A 23 5.55 2.14 9.69
CA ALA A 23 5.95 0.74 9.74
C ALA A 23 7.16 0.44 8.81
N GLN A 24 8.19 -0.24 9.33
CA GLN A 24 9.44 -0.61 8.65
C GLN A 24 9.85 -2.06 8.95
N CYS A 25 10.77 -2.58 8.14
CA CYS A 25 11.43 -3.87 8.32
C CYS A 25 10.43 -5.02 8.30
N PHE A 26 9.68 -5.13 7.21
CA PHE A 26 8.80 -6.26 7.02
C PHE A 26 9.63 -7.52 6.72
N ALA A 27 9.15 -8.69 7.16
CA ALA A 27 9.84 -9.95 6.92
C ALA A 27 10.10 -10.16 5.42
N HIS A 28 11.28 -10.69 5.07
CA HIS A 28 11.63 -11.06 3.69
C HIS A 28 10.86 -12.31 3.26
N SER A 29 9.56 -12.13 3.01
CA SER A 29 8.57 -13.17 2.79
C SER A 29 7.38 -12.63 2.00
N PRO A 30 6.56 -13.49 1.38
CA PRO A 30 5.35 -13.06 0.66
C PRO A 30 4.37 -12.27 1.53
N ALA A 31 4.20 -12.70 2.79
CA ALA A 31 3.33 -12.00 3.74
C ALA A 31 3.91 -10.63 4.14
N GLY A 32 5.24 -10.52 4.30
CA GLY A 32 5.88 -9.24 4.61
C GLY A 32 5.76 -8.24 3.45
N ALA A 33 5.85 -8.71 2.20
CA ALA A 33 5.59 -7.89 1.03
C ALA A 33 4.14 -7.36 0.98
N ALA A 34 3.16 -8.20 1.32
CA ALA A 34 1.76 -7.77 1.39
C ALA A 34 1.52 -6.72 2.47
N MET A 35 2.11 -6.90 3.64
CA MET A 35 2.05 -5.94 4.75
C MET A 35 2.70 -4.60 4.39
N ALA A 36 3.86 -4.64 3.73
CA ALA A 36 4.52 -3.44 3.23
C ALA A 36 3.67 -2.70 2.20
N ALA A 37 3.01 -3.42 1.28
CA ALA A 37 2.14 -2.84 0.27
C ALA A 37 0.97 -2.08 0.89
N VAL A 38 0.27 -2.68 1.86
CA VAL A 38 -0.83 -2.01 2.57
C VAL A 38 -0.32 -0.85 3.40
N GLY A 39 0.75 -1.04 4.17
CA GLY A 39 1.30 -0.02 5.04
C GLY A 39 1.68 1.24 4.25
N ALA A 40 2.41 1.08 3.14
CA ALA A 40 2.83 2.19 2.29
C ALA A 40 1.63 2.86 1.58
N THR A 41 0.70 2.09 1.01
CA THR A 41 -0.47 2.66 0.30
C THR A 41 -1.39 3.43 1.25
N GLN A 42 -1.67 2.87 2.43
CA GLN A 42 -2.51 3.52 3.44
C GLN A 42 -1.82 4.76 4.05
N ALA A 43 -0.51 4.69 4.31
CA ALA A 43 0.24 5.83 4.81
C ALA A 43 0.21 7.00 3.82
N VAL A 44 0.43 6.75 2.52
CA VAL A 44 0.31 7.80 1.50
C VAL A 44 -1.12 8.34 1.47
N ARG A 45 -2.15 7.50 1.48
CA ARG A 45 -3.56 7.98 1.40
C ARG A 45 -3.97 8.90 2.55
N ALA A 46 -3.47 8.64 3.75
CA ALA A 46 -3.78 9.38 4.97
C ALA A 46 -2.89 10.62 5.18
N ALA A 47 -1.75 10.70 4.49
CA ALA A 47 -0.79 11.78 4.65
C ALA A 47 -1.30 13.13 4.10
N ASP A 48 -0.70 14.21 4.58
CA ASP A 48 -0.67 15.49 3.87
C ASP A 48 0.45 15.47 2.79
N THR A 49 0.55 16.53 1.99
CA THR A 49 1.52 16.57 0.88
C THR A 49 2.97 16.39 1.35
N ALA A 50 3.36 17.04 2.45
CA ALA A 50 4.73 16.98 2.96
C ALA A 50 5.07 15.59 3.51
N THR A 51 4.15 14.97 4.25
CA THR A 51 4.31 13.62 4.78
C THR A 51 4.31 12.59 3.67
N ALA A 52 3.47 12.77 2.64
CA ALA A 52 3.43 11.88 1.49
C ALA A 52 4.75 11.88 0.72
N GLN A 53 5.41 13.04 0.56
CA GLN A 53 6.75 13.12 -0.04
C GLN A 53 7.81 12.34 0.77
N LYS A 54 7.75 12.41 2.11
CA LYS A 54 8.65 11.61 2.98
C LYS A 54 8.39 10.11 2.85
N ILE A 55 7.12 9.70 2.77
CA ILE A 55 6.75 8.30 2.57
C ILE A 55 7.24 7.81 1.20
N LEU A 56 7.03 8.59 0.15
CA LEU A 56 7.54 8.30 -1.19
C LEU A 56 9.06 8.09 -1.18
N GLY A 57 9.82 8.96 -0.51
CA GLY A 57 11.28 8.80 -0.42
C GLY A 57 11.76 7.55 0.33
N SER A 58 10.94 6.98 1.23
CA SER A 58 11.36 5.91 2.14
C SER A 58 10.71 4.54 1.89
N ARG A 59 9.55 4.50 1.22
CA ARG A 59 8.77 3.27 0.96
C ARG A 59 8.68 2.91 -0.52
N TYR A 60 9.30 3.70 -1.39
CA TYR A 60 9.26 3.46 -2.84
C TYR A 60 10.68 3.31 -3.39
N VAL A 61 10.79 2.50 -4.44
CA VAL A 61 12.03 2.32 -5.19
C VAL A 61 12.33 3.63 -5.92
N GLN A 62 13.59 4.08 -5.84
CA GLN A 62 14.05 5.24 -6.61
C GLN A 62 14.08 4.88 -8.10
N ASN A 63 13.12 5.42 -8.86
CA ASN A 63 13.00 5.22 -10.30
C ASN A 63 12.24 6.38 -10.97
N GLU A 64 12.14 6.34 -12.30
CA GLU A 64 11.42 7.37 -13.08
C GLU A 64 9.94 7.51 -12.69
N GLY A 65 9.30 6.38 -12.32
CA GLY A 65 7.92 6.37 -11.84
C GLY A 65 7.76 7.21 -10.57
N LEU A 66 8.67 7.07 -9.61
CA LEU A 66 8.69 7.85 -8.38
C LEU A 66 8.89 9.33 -8.65
N VAL A 67 9.76 9.71 -9.59
CA VAL A 67 9.97 11.11 -9.98
C VAL A 67 8.66 11.71 -10.51
N LYS A 68 7.96 11.01 -11.41
CA LYS A 68 6.67 11.47 -11.95
C LYS A 68 5.58 11.56 -10.88
N ALA A 69 5.46 10.55 -10.03
CA ALA A 69 4.48 10.54 -8.94
C ALA A 69 4.73 11.70 -7.96
N SER A 70 5.99 11.93 -7.61
CA SER A 70 6.40 13.02 -6.71
C SER A 70 6.12 14.40 -7.31
N ALA A 71 6.33 14.58 -8.61
CA ALA A 71 5.99 15.84 -9.29
C ALA A 71 4.49 16.12 -9.33
N GLY A 72 3.66 15.06 -9.42
CA GLY A 72 2.20 15.18 -9.45
C GLY A 72 1.52 15.31 -8.09
N ILE A 73 2.21 14.96 -6.99
CA ILE A 73 1.54 14.73 -5.69
C ILE A 73 0.84 15.96 -5.14
N ALA A 74 1.45 17.14 -5.25
CA ALA A 74 0.84 18.39 -4.78
C ALA A 74 -0.47 18.71 -5.52
N LYS A 75 -0.51 18.49 -6.84
CA LYS A 75 -1.72 18.69 -7.66
C LYS A 75 -2.81 17.68 -7.29
N THR A 76 -2.45 16.41 -7.11
CA THR A 76 -3.39 15.36 -6.68
C THR A 76 -4.01 15.69 -5.32
N TYR A 77 -3.21 16.19 -4.39
CA TYR A 77 -3.66 16.50 -3.03
C TYR A 77 -4.48 17.78 -2.95
N ALA A 78 -4.20 18.77 -3.81
CA ALA A 78 -5.04 19.95 -3.93
C ALA A 78 -6.43 19.61 -4.52
N ALA A 79 -6.49 18.69 -5.50
CA ALA A 79 -7.76 18.26 -6.11
C ALA A 79 -8.58 17.35 -5.18
N GLN A 80 -7.92 16.58 -4.32
CA GLN A 80 -8.54 15.67 -3.36
C GLN A 80 -7.83 15.78 -2.01
N PRO A 81 -8.17 16.79 -1.19
CA PRO A 81 -7.62 16.91 0.15
C PRO A 81 -7.97 15.66 0.97
N PRO A 82 -7.14 15.25 1.95
CA PRO A 82 -7.37 14.03 2.72
C PRO A 82 -8.79 13.93 3.29
N GLN A 83 -9.33 15.04 3.79
CA GLN A 83 -10.67 15.13 4.39
C GLN A 83 -11.82 14.86 3.41
N SER A 84 -11.61 15.03 2.10
CA SER A 84 -12.64 14.79 1.07
C SER A 84 -12.46 13.44 0.38
N ARG A 85 -11.43 12.67 0.73
CA ARG A 85 -11.19 11.35 0.14
C ARG A 85 -12.12 10.34 0.79
N GLN A 86 -12.96 9.71 -0.03
CA GLN A 86 -13.54 8.45 0.36
C GLN A 86 -12.47 7.39 0.23
N TRP A 87 -12.14 6.71 1.32
CA TRP A 87 -11.13 5.67 1.29
C TRP A 87 -11.80 4.31 1.17
N ALA A 88 -11.28 3.50 0.26
CA ALA A 88 -11.57 2.09 0.27
C ALA A 88 -11.00 1.46 1.54
N ARG A 89 -11.73 0.52 2.12
CA ARG A 89 -11.17 -0.33 3.18
C ARG A 89 -10.40 -1.44 2.50
N THR A 90 -9.12 -1.60 2.81
CA THR A 90 -8.38 -2.78 2.37
C THR A 90 -8.93 -3.99 3.13
N MET A 91 -9.43 -4.98 2.40
CA MET A 91 -10.14 -6.15 2.92
C MET A 91 -9.23 -7.38 3.00
N GLY A 92 -8.23 -7.43 2.13
CA GLY A 92 -7.27 -8.51 2.10
C GLY A 92 -6.26 -8.36 0.97
N PHE A 93 -5.58 -9.45 0.67
CA PHE A 93 -4.58 -9.51 -0.39
C PHE A 93 -4.53 -10.88 -1.05
N LYS A 94 -3.90 -10.93 -2.22
CA LYS A 94 -3.47 -12.16 -2.87
C LYS A 94 -2.05 -11.98 -3.39
N VAL A 95 -1.18 -12.95 -3.10
CA VAL A 95 0.17 -12.99 -3.70
C VAL A 95 0.02 -13.51 -5.12
N LEU A 96 0.37 -12.68 -6.11
CA LEU A 96 0.34 -13.06 -7.53
C LEU A 96 1.65 -13.72 -7.94
N SER A 97 2.78 -13.16 -7.51
CA SER A 97 4.10 -13.74 -7.70
C SER A 97 5.05 -13.30 -6.60
N TYR A 98 6.06 -14.13 -6.32
CA TYR A 98 7.08 -13.84 -5.31
C TYR A 98 8.43 -14.43 -5.73
N THR A 99 9.47 -13.62 -5.56
CA THR A 99 10.87 -14.00 -5.53
C THR A 99 11.56 -13.23 -4.40
N ASP A 100 12.79 -13.62 -4.05
CA ASP A 100 13.58 -12.90 -3.05
C ASP A 100 13.89 -11.45 -3.46
N ALA A 101 13.77 -11.09 -4.74
CA ALA A 101 14.02 -9.71 -5.19
C ALA A 101 12.72 -8.91 -5.41
N GLN A 102 11.59 -9.58 -5.69
CA GLN A 102 10.38 -8.90 -6.15
C GLN A 102 9.11 -9.67 -5.75
N ALA A 103 8.06 -8.94 -5.40
CA ALA A 103 6.73 -9.48 -5.16
C ALA A 103 5.67 -8.70 -5.94
N GLN A 104 4.65 -9.38 -6.43
CA GLN A 104 3.43 -8.76 -6.95
C GLN A 104 2.27 -9.16 -6.07
N ILE A 105 1.62 -8.17 -5.48
CA ILE A 105 0.53 -8.35 -4.53
C ILE A 105 -0.71 -7.68 -5.11
N LEU A 106 -1.80 -8.45 -5.24
CA LEU A 106 -3.12 -7.88 -5.46
C LEU A 106 -3.68 -7.43 -4.11
N LEU A 107 -3.90 -6.13 -3.93
CA LEU A 107 -4.60 -5.59 -2.78
C LEU A 107 -6.09 -5.52 -3.08
N VAL A 108 -6.90 -6.06 -2.17
CA VAL A 108 -8.35 -6.10 -2.32
C VAL A 108 -8.98 -5.03 -1.45
N GLU A 109 -9.84 -4.23 -2.06
CA GLU A 109 -10.47 -3.06 -1.47
C GLU A 109 -11.98 -3.13 -1.58
N ASN A 110 -12.65 -2.63 -0.54
CA ASN A 110 -14.08 -2.40 -0.56
C ASN A 110 -14.35 -0.89 -0.53
N TRP A 111 -14.99 -0.40 -1.58
CA TRP A 111 -15.48 0.96 -1.66
C TRP A 111 -16.93 1.00 -1.14
N PRO A 112 -17.23 1.76 -0.07
CA PRO A 112 -18.57 1.81 0.52
C PRO A 112 -19.69 2.12 -0.48
N GLN A 113 -19.38 2.87 -1.55
CA GLN A 113 -20.35 3.27 -2.57
C GLN A 113 -20.53 2.27 -3.73
N ARG A 114 -19.59 1.33 -3.91
CA ARG A 114 -19.61 0.42 -5.08
C ARG A 114 -20.23 -0.95 -4.78
N GLY A 115 -20.33 -1.33 -3.50
CA GLY A 115 -20.94 -2.60 -3.09
C GLY A 115 -20.19 -3.87 -3.56
N GLN A 116 -18.99 -3.71 -4.12
CA GLN A 116 -18.18 -4.79 -4.68
C GLN A 116 -16.71 -4.64 -4.28
N TYR A 117 -16.01 -5.77 -4.16
CA TYR A 117 -14.57 -5.78 -3.94
C TYR A 117 -13.83 -5.48 -5.24
N THR A 118 -12.88 -4.55 -5.18
CA THR A 118 -12.00 -4.20 -6.29
C THR A 118 -10.56 -4.53 -5.93
N GLY A 119 -9.80 -5.09 -6.86
CA GLY A 119 -8.40 -5.46 -6.69
C GLY A 119 -7.49 -4.63 -7.58
N PHE A 120 -6.37 -4.15 -7.04
CA PHE A 120 -5.31 -3.50 -7.82
C PHE A 120 -3.96 -4.12 -7.47
N THR A 121 -3.08 -4.19 -8.47
CA THR A 121 -1.77 -4.82 -8.30
C THR A 121 -0.74 -3.80 -7.80
N VAL A 122 0.01 -4.19 -6.80
CA VAL A 122 1.17 -3.45 -6.29
C VAL A 122 2.41 -4.32 -6.48
N THR A 123 3.41 -3.77 -7.18
CA THR A 123 4.72 -4.40 -7.32
C THR A 123 5.66 -3.88 -6.24
N LEU A 124 6.37 -4.77 -5.56
CA LEU A 124 7.38 -4.43 -4.56
C LEU A 124 8.73 -5.03 -4.93
N ARG A 125 9.81 -4.35 -4.58
CA ARG A 125 11.18 -4.87 -4.61
C ARG A 125 11.79 -4.88 -3.22
N TRP A 126 12.62 -5.89 -2.97
CA TRP A 126 13.45 -5.94 -1.78
C TRP A 126 14.68 -5.07 -1.99
N VAL A 127 14.79 -3.96 -1.25
CA VAL A 127 15.87 -2.97 -1.38
C VAL A 127 16.24 -2.46 0.00
N ASP A 128 17.53 -2.45 0.33
CA ASP A 128 18.05 -1.99 1.62
C ASP A 128 17.42 -2.71 2.83
N ALA A 129 17.21 -4.02 2.72
CA ALA A 129 16.58 -4.86 3.75
C ALA A 129 15.12 -4.49 4.09
N ASP A 130 14.40 -3.88 3.15
CA ASP A 130 12.96 -3.65 3.28
C ASP A 130 12.22 -3.82 1.94
N TRP A 131 10.91 -4.06 2.01
CA TRP A 131 10.05 -4.08 0.84
C TRP A 131 9.66 -2.64 0.46
N LYS A 132 10.00 -2.23 -0.76
CA LYS A 132 9.65 -0.91 -1.32
C LYS A 132 8.76 -1.06 -2.54
N ILE A 133 7.74 -0.20 -2.67
CA ILE A 133 6.85 -0.19 -3.83
C ILE A 133 7.64 0.27 -5.07
N LEU A 134 7.53 -0.51 -6.15
CA LEU A 134 8.04 -0.17 -7.46
C LEU A 134 6.89 0.44 -8.28
N LEU A 135 6.98 1.73 -8.59
CA LEU A 135 6.06 2.38 -9.51
C LEU A 135 6.46 2.06 -10.95
N GLU A 136 5.47 1.94 -11.83
CA GLU A 136 5.72 1.85 -13.26
C GLU A 136 6.29 3.18 -13.81
N PRO A 137 6.92 3.18 -15.00
CA PRO A 137 7.43 4.41 -15.62
C PRO A 137 6.36 5.50 -15.85
N SER A 138 5.07 5.14 -15.81
CA SER A 138 3.94 6.08 -15.85
C SER A 138 3.76 6.87 -14.55
N GLY A 139 4.37 6.43 -13.45
CA GLY A 139 4.16 6.94 -12.09
C GLY A 139 2.97 6.28 -11.36
N GLN A 140 2.35 5.26 -11.96
CA GLN A 140 1.22 4.53 -11.38
C GLN A 140 1.69 3.23 -10.69
N LEU A 141 0.84 2.69 -9.81
CA LEU A 141 1.07 1.39 -9.15
C LEU A 141 0.97 0.22 -10.14
N SER A 142 0.04 0.34 -11.10
CA SER A 142 -0.14 -0.60 -12.19
C SER A 142 -0.85 0.08 -13.36
N SER A 143 -0.51 -0.30 -14.59
CA SER A 143 -1.26 0.07 -15.80
C SER A 143 -2.50 -0.80 -16.02
N THR A 144 -2.67 -1.86 -15.20
CA THR A 144 -3.86 -2.71 -15.28
C THR A 144 -5.03 -2.05 -14.55
N PRO A 145 -6.24 -2.04 -15.15
CA PRO A 145 -7.43 -1.55 -14.46
C PRO A 145 -7.73 -2.37 -13.21
N ASP A 146 -8.33 -1.74 -12.21
CA ASP A 146 -8.88 -2.44 -11.06
C ASP A 146 -9.87 -3.52 -11.52
N ILE A 147 -9.76 -4.72 -10.94
CA ILE A 147 -10.63 -5.86 -11.27
C ILE A 147 -11.67 -6.08 -10.18
N THR A 148 -12.84 -6.60 -10.52
CA THR A 148 -13.77 -7.13 -9.52
C THR A 148 -13.20 -8.41 -8.92
N VAL A 149 -13.22 -8.52 -7.60
CA VAL A 149 -12.67 -9.67 -6.87
C VAL A 149 -13.79 -10.45 -6.18
N ASP A 150 -13.72 -11.78 -6.25
CA ASP A 150 -14.62 -12.66 -5.51
C ASP A 150 -14.38 -12.51 -4.00
N PRO A 151 -15.44 -12.30 -3.18
CA PRO A 151 -15.35 -12.28 -1.72
C PRO A 151 -14.57 -13.45 -1.08
N ASN A 152 -14.56 -14.62 -1.73
CA ASN A 152 -13.90 -15.83 -1.26
C ASN A 152 -12.53 -16.07 -1.93
N GLY A 153 -12.08 -15.17 -2.81
CA GLY A 153 -10.90 -15.35 -3.67
C GLY A 153 -9.59 -14.76 -3.14
N PHE A 154 -9.57 -14.26 -1.90
CA PHE A 154 -8.43 -13.57 -1.30
C PHE A 154 -8.24 -13.91 0.18
N THR A 155 -7.04 -13.66 0.70
CA THR A 155 -6.75 -13.80 2.13
C THR A 155 -7.23 -12.53 2.84
N PRO A 156 -8.26 -12.60 3.71
CA PRO A 156 -8.70 -11.43 4.45
C PRO A 156 -7.64 -10.97 5.44
N TRP A 157 -7.64 -9.68 5.76
CA TRP A 157 -6.93 -9.22 6.95
C TRP A 157 -7.66 -9.73 8.18
N GLU A 158 -6.97 -10.42 9.08
CA GLU A 158 -7.57 -10.70 10.38
C GLU A 158 -7.82 -9.37 11.10
N ALA A 159 -9.06 -9.15 11.53
CA ALA A 159 -9.38 -8.01 12.37
C ALA A 159 -8.67 -8.24 13.72
N ALA A 160 -7.91 -7.23 14.17
CA ALA A 160 -7.51 -7.19 15.57
C ALA A 160 -8.80 -7.21 16.41
N GLY A 161 -8.96 -8.27 17.21
CA GLY A 161 -9.95 -8.32 18.28
C GLY A 161 -9.66 -7.28 19.35
#